data_AF-A0A7F8Q9U9-F1
#
_entry.id   AF-A0A7F8Q9U9-F1
#
_cell.length_a   1.000
_cell.length_b   1.000
_cell.length_c   1.000
_cell.angle_alpha   90.00
_cell.angle_beta   90.00
_cell.angle_gamma   90.00
#
_symmetry.space_group_name_H-M   'P 1'
#
loop_
_entity.id
_entity.type
_entity.pdbx_description
1 polymer ?
#
loop_
_entity_poly.entity_id
_entity_poly.type
_entity_poly.pdbx_seq_one_letter_code
_entity_poly.pdbx_strand_id
1 'polypeptide(L)'
;MILIVQPRLIFRKKAVELGVKLLPAFHTPSGIPWALLNLKSGIGRNWPWASGGSSILAEFGTLHLEFLHLSHLSGNPVFAEKVMNIRTVLNNLEKPQGLYPNYLNPSSGQWGQCKSKD
;
A
#
# COMPACT_ATOMS: atom_id res chain seq x y z
N MET A 1 -37.51 3.21 -19.40
CA MET A 1 -36.90 2.87 -18.11
C MET A 1 -35.43 3.30 -18.14
N ILE A 2 -35.16 4.58 -17.88
CA ILE A 2 -33.80 5.13 -17.83
C ILE A 2 -33.40 5.12 -16.37
N LEU A 3 -32.55 4.16 -15.98
CA LEU A 3 -31.92 4.17 -14.67
C LEU A 3 -30.96 5.35 -14.63
N ILE A 4 -31.39 6.42 -13.97
CA ILE A 4 -30.54 7.52 -13.54
C ILE A 4 -29.40 6.88 -12.75
N VAL A 5 -28.20 6.88 -13.32
CA VAL A 5 -26.98 6.50 -12.61
C VAL A 5 -26.83 7.49 -11.47
N GLN A 6 -27.25 7.11 -10.26
CA GLN A 6 -27.15 8.02 -9.13
C GLN A 6 -25.67 8.38 -8.92
N PRO A 7 -25.29 9.66 -8.87
CA PRO A 7 -23.89 10.09 -8.75
C PRO A 7 -23.13 9.37 -7.63
N ARG A 8 -23.79 9.12 -6.50
CA ARG A 8 -23.22 8.37 -5.36
C ARG A 8 -22.81 6.93 -5.72
N LEU A 9 -23.59 6.25 -6.56
CA LEU A 9 -23.33 4.86 -6.94
C LEU A 9 -22.14 4.75 -7.91
N ILE A 10 -21.97 5.71 -8.82
CA ILE A 10 -20.83 5.70 -9.75
C ILE A 10 -19.50 5.95 -9.01
N PHE A 11 -19.46 6.86 -8.03
CA PHE A 11 -18.26 7.07 -7.22
C PHE A 11 -17.87 5.83 -6.42
N ARG A 12 -18.83 5.18 -5.75
CA ARG A 12 -18.58 3.91 -5.03
C ARG A 12 -18.04 2.83 -5.97
N LYS A 13 -18.70 2.64 -7.13
CA LYS A 13 -18.28 1.65 -8.13
C LYS A 13 -16.85 1.91 -8.59
N LYS A 14 -16.54 3.16 -8.96
CA LYS A 14 -15.20 3.54 -9.46
C LYS A 14 -14.12 3.43 -8.39
N ALA A 15 -14.43 3.78 -7.14
CA ALA A 15 -13.50 3.61 -6.02
C ALA A 15 -13.12 2.13 -5.84
N VAL A 16 -14.11 1.23 -5.83
CA VAL A 16 -13.86 -0.22 -5.70
C VAL A 16 -13.10 -0.77 -6.92
N GLU A 17 -13.48 -0.36 -8.14
CA GLU A 17 -12.75 -0.76 -9.37
C GLU A 17 -11.27 -0.36 -9.32
N LEU A 18 -10.96 0.86 -8.88
CA LEU A 18 -9.59 1.33 -8.72
C LEU A 18 -8.88 0.56 -7.60
N GLY A 19 -9.53 0.37 -6.45
CA GLY A 19 -8.99 -0.40 -5.33
C GLY A 19 -8.55 -1.80 -5.75
N VAL A 20 -9.40 -2.52 -6.50
CA VAL A 20 -9.07 -3.86 -7.03
C VAL A 20 -7.81 -3.81 -7.89
N LYS A 21 -7.67 -2.79 -8.74
CA LYS A 21 -6.48 -2.63 -9.60
C LYS A 21 -5.20 -2.29 -8.82
N LEU A 22 -5.30 -1.79 -7.60
CA LEU A 22 -4.15 -1.49 -6.74
C LEU A 22 -3.65 -2.70 -5.95
N LEU A 23 -4.46 -3.75 -5.78
CA LEU A 23 -4.09 -4.95 -5.03
C LEU A 23 -2.77 -5.60 -5.46
N PRO A 24 -2.41 -5.65 -6.76
CA PRO A 24 -1.12 -6.22 -7.17
C PRO A 24 0.11 -5.46 -6.64
N ALA A 25 -0.02 -4.20 -6.20
CA ALA A 25 1.10 -3.50 -5.56
C ALA A 25 1.60 -4.24 -4.30
N PHE A 26 0.73 -4.96 -3.61
CA PHE A 26 1.04 -5.71 -2.39
C PHE A 26 1.59 -7.11 -2.67
N HIS A 27 1.79 -7.50 -3.93
CA HIS A 27 2.41 -8.78 -4.29
C HIS A 27 3.94 -8.69 -4.13
N THR A 28 4.36 -8.61 -2.87
CA THR A 28 5.75 -8.63 -2.44
C THR A 28 5.90 -9.68 -1.34
N PRO A 29 7.10 -10.26 -1.12
CA PRO A 29 7.29 -11.26 -0.08
C PRO A 29 6.86 -10.81 1.33
N SER A 30 7.07 -9.54 1.68
CA SER A 30 6.65 -8.98 2.97
C SER A 30 5.19 -8.48 2.98
N GLY A 31 4.59 -8.27 1.82
CA GLY A 31 3.32 -7.57 1.65
C GLY A 31 3.41 -6.05 1.82
N ILE A 32 4.60 -5.47 1.98
CA ILE A 32 4.82 -4.02 1.85
C ILE A 32 4.72 -3.64 0.36
N PRO A 33 3.85 -2.70 -0.03
CA PRO A 33 3.55 -2.47 -1.43
C PRO A 33 4.68 -1.78 -2.20
N TRP A 34 4.69 -2.00 -3.51
CA TRP A 34 5.45 -1.23 -4.48
C TRP A 34 4.96 0.23 -4.58
N ALA A 35 5.87 1.18 -4.76
CA ALA A 35 5.55 2.60 -4.97
C ALA A 35 4.90 2.89 -6.33
N LEU A 36 5.36 2.20 -7.38
CA LEU A 36 4.89 2.35 -8.75
C LEU A 36 4.14 1.09 -9.18
N LEU A 37 2.97 1.25 -9.80
CA LEU A 37 2.18 0.16 -10.32
C LEU A 37 1.65 0.48 -11.72
N ASN A 38 1.85 -0.43 -12.67
CA ASN A 38 1.14 -0.39 -13.93
C ASN A 38 -0.26 -1.01 -13.76
N LEU A 39 -1.32 -0.19 -13.81
CA LEU A 39 -2.70 -0.65 -13.58
C LEU A 39 -3.26 -1.61 -14.64
N LYS A 40 -2.60 -1.74 -15.81
CA LYS A 40 -3.02 -2.66 -16.87
C LYS A 40 -2.34 -4.01 -16.71
N SER A 41 -1.02 -4.04 -16.49
CA SER A 41 -0.26 -5.29 -16.36
C SER A 41 -0.17 -5.82 -14.92
N GLY A 42 -0.44 -4.99 -13.91
CA GLY A 42 -0.28 -5.33 -12.50
C GLY A 42 1.19 -5.40 -12.04
N ILE A 43 2.14 -5.04 -12.90
CA ILE A 43 3.58 -5.08 -12.58
C ILE A 43 3.94 -3.85 -11.74
N GLY A 44 4.49 -4.10 -10.55
CA GLY A 44 4.95 -3.07 -9.61
C GLY A 44 6.48 -2.99 -9.49
N ARG A 45 6.96 -1.82 -9.07
CA ARG A 45 8.38 -1.58 -8.72
C ARG A 45 8.49 -0.39 -7.77
N ASN A 46 9.64 -0.23 -7.11
CA ASN A 46 9.94 0.98 -6.34
C ASN A 46 10.65 2.05 -7.17
N TRP A 47 10.76 3.25 -6.60
CA TRP A 47 11.48 4.35 -7.20
C TRP A 47 12.94 3.96 -7.49
N PRO A 48 13.49 4.26 -8.68
CA PRO A 48 14.87 3.88 -9.03
C PRO A 48 15.94 4.45 -8.10
N TRP A 49 15.66 5.61 -7.50
CA TRP A 49 16.56 6.31 -6.59
C TRP A 49 16.35 5.93 -5.11
N ALA A 50 15.32 5.14 -4.79
CA ALA A 50 15.06 4.75 -3.41
C ALA A 50 16.15 3.81 -2.88
N SER A 51 16.54 4.02 -1.63
CA SER A 51 17.63 3.29 -0.97
C SER A 51 17.44 1.77 -1.09
N GLY A 52 18.32 1.09 -1.83
CA GLY A 52 18.25 -0.37 -2.02
C GLY A 52 16.93 -0.87 -2.64
N GLY A 53 16.26 -0.04 -3.45
CA GLY A 53 14.95 -0.37 -4.02
C GLY A 53 13.83 -0.48 -2.98
N SER A 54 13.95 0.23 -1.85
CA SER A 54 12.97 0.21 -0.76
C SER A 54 11.69 0.98 -1.07
N SER A 55 10.61 0.61 -0.38
CA SER A 55 9.36 1.36 -0.35
C SER A 55 9.46 2.49 0.68
N ILE A 56 8.72 3.59 0.47
CA ILE A 56 8.77 4.78 1.32
C ILE A 56 7.69 4.72 2.40
N LEU A 57 8.07 4.91 3.66
CA LEU A 57 7.20 4.80 4.83
C LEU A 57 5.90 5.57 4.70
N ALA A 58 5.98 6.84 4.28
CA ALA A 58 4.81 7.69 4.12
C ALA A 58 3.89 7.22 2.98
N GLU A 59 4.42 6.61 1.92
CA GLU A 59 3.61 6.14 0.79
C GLU A 59 2.78 4.92 1.20
N PHE A 60 3.42 3.88 1.74
CA PHE A 60 2.70 2.67 2.16
C PHE A 60 1.95 2.85 3.48
N GLY A 61 2.39 3.76 4.34
CA GLY A 61 1.77 4.06 5.63
C GLY A 61 0.47 4.86 5.53
N THR A 62 0.25 5.57 4.41
CA THR A 62 -0.91 6.47 4.21
C THR A 62 -1.96 5.85 3.28
N LEU A 63 -2.14 4.52 3.37
CA LEU A 63 -3.19 3.78 2.63
C LEU A 63 -4.33 3.32 3.54
N HIS A 64 -4.16 3.48 4.86
CA HIS A 64 -4.92 2.72 5.84
C HIS A 64 -6.41 3.08 5.85
N LEU A 65 -6.75 4.37 5.84
CA LEU A 65 -8.13 4.82 5.95
C LEU A 65 -8.94 4.47 4.70
N GLU A 66 -8.34 4.70 3.54
CA GLU A 66 -8.93 4.48 2.23
C GLU A 66 -9.24 3.00 2.02
N PHE A 67 -8.28 2.12 2.35
CA PHE A 67 -8.44 0.68 2.18
C PHE A 67 -9.44 0.08 3.18
N LEU A 68 -9.47 0.56 4.43
CA LEU A 68 -10.52 0.17 5.37
C LEU A 68 -11.91 0.57 4.84
N HIS A 69 -12.04 1.77 4.28
CA HIS A 69 -13.30 2.21 3.72
C HIS A 69 -13.69 1.43 2.45
N LEU A 70 -12.73 1.04 1.62
CA LEU A 70 -12.96 0.14 0.48
C LEU A 70 -13.49 -1.22 0.93
N SER A 71 -12.96 -1.81 2.00
CA SER A 71 -13.51 -3.05 2.56
C SER A 71 -14.93 -2.86 3.07
N HIS A 72 -15.21 -1.78 3.79
CA HIS A 72 -16.56 -1.46 4.25
C HIS A 72 -17.56 -1.30 3.09
N LEU A 73 -17.19 -0.52 2.07
CA LEU A 73 -18.06 -0.25 0.92
C LEU A 73 -18.21 -1.43 -0.03
N SER A 74 -17.23 -2.31 -0.15
CA SER A 74 -17.29 -3.46 -1.07
C SER A 74 -17.79 -4.75 -0.41
N GLY A 75 -17.70 -4.85 0.92
CA GLY A 75 -17.88 -6.10 1.66
C GLY A 75 -16.70 -7.08 1.51
N ASN A 76 -15.64 -6.69 0.79
CA ASN A 76 -14.47 -7.53 0.58
C ASN A 76 -13.36 -7.20 1.61
N PRO A 77 -12.99 -8.11 2.52
CA PRO A 77 -12.01 -7.85 3.57
C PRO A 77 -10.58 -7.65 3.05
N VAL A 78 -10.29 -8.04 1.81
CA VAL A 78 -8.92 -8.04 1.26
C VAL A 78 -8.22 -6.68 1.37
N PHE A 79 -8.95 -5.56 1.22
CA PHE A 79 -8.35 -4.23 1.31
C PHE A 79 -7.86 -3.93 2.74
N ALA A 80 -8.71 -4.18 3.74
CA ALA A 80 -8.36 -4.07 5.14
C ALA A 80 -7.19 -4.99 5.51
N GLU A 81 -7.23 -6.25 5.07
CA GLU A 81 -6.16 -7.22 5.32
C GLU A 81 -4.80 -6.73 4.80
N LYS A 82 -4.74 -6.12 3.61
CA LYS A 82 -3.50 -5.57 3.05
C LYS A 82 -2.89 -4.49 3.95
N VAL A 83 -3.68 -3.53 4.40
CA VAL A 83 -3.15 -2.43 5.24
C VAL A 83 -2.95 -2.84 6.70
N MET A 84 -3.62 -3.88 7.18
CA MET A 84 -3.33 -4.49 8.48
C MET A 84 -2.01 -5.28 8.45
N ASN A 85 -1.70 -5.98 7.36
CA ASN A 85 -0.40 -6.64 7.20
C ASN A 85 0.76 -5.64 7.28
N ILE A 86 0.62 -4.44 6.72
CA ILE A 86 1.62 -3.36 6.88
C ILE A 86 1.88 -3.07 8.37
N ARG A 87 0.82 -2.99 9.19
CA ARG A 87 0.95 -2.76 10.64
C ARG A 87 1.68 -3.92 11.31
N THR A 88 1.34 -5.16 10.96
CA THR A 88 2.02 -6.35 11.47
C THR A 88 3.52 -6.33 11.17
N VAL A 89 3.90 -6.04 9.92
CA VAL A 89 5.32 -5.93 9.52
C VAL A 89 6.03 -4.85 10.34
N LEU A 90 5.46 -3.64 10.43
CA LEU A 90 6.05 -2.53 11.17
C LEU A 90 6.16 -2.80 12.68
N ASN A 91 5.19 -3.50 13.27
CA ASN A 91 5.20 -3.83 14.69
C ASN A 91 6.29 -4.85 15.03
N ASN A 92 6.57 -5.78 14.12
CA ASN A 92 7.58 -6.82 14.29
C ASN A 92 9.03 -6.34 14.09
N LEU A 93 9.21 -5.12 13.56
CA LEU A 93 10.54 -4.54 13.36
C LEU A 93 11.01 -3.76 14.59
N GLU A 94 12.28 -3.97 14.95
CA GLU A 94 12.99 -3.10 15.89
C GLU A 94 13.07 -1.69 15.31
N LYS A 95 12.83 -0.68 16.14
CA LYS A 95 12.82 0.73 15.75
C LYS A 95 14.09 1.37 16.30
N PRO A 96 15.06 1.75 15.45
CA PRO A 96 16.31 2.35 15.94
C PRO A 96 15.98 3.62 16.71
N GLN A 97 16.36 3.65 17.99
CA GLN A 97 16.06 4.77 18.91
C GLN A 97 14.55 5.07 19.05
N GLY A 98 13.69 4.09 18.80
CA GLY A 98 12.23 4.28 18.79
C GLY A 98 11.69 5.01 17.55
N LEU A 99 12.56 5.33 16.57
CA LEU A 99 12.19 6.03 15.35
C LEU A 99 11.90 5.04 14.21
N TYR A 100 11.07 5.49 13.27
CA TYR A 100 10.77 4.76 12.05
C TYR A 100 11.66 5.28 10.90
N PRO A 101 12.54 4.45 10.33
CA PRO A 101 13.22 4.75 9.08
C PRO A 101 12.24 5.01 7.94
N ASN A 102 12.60 5.93 7.04
CA ASN A 102 11.75 6.27 5.90
C ASN A 102 11.72 5.20 4.80
N TYR A 103 12.62 4.22 4.83
CA TYR A 103 12.78 3.21 3.79
C TYR A 103 12.62 1.81 4.37
N LEU A 104 11.78 0.97 3.76
CA LEU A 104 11.61 -0.44 4.11
C LEU A 104 11.65 -1.28 2.83
N ASN A 105 12.53 -2.29 2.78
CA ASN A 105 12.68 -3.14 1.62
C ASN A 105 11.51 -4.14 1.52
N PRO A 106 10.71 -4.13 0.44
CA PRO A 106 9.52 -4.97 0.36
C PRO A 106 9.81 -6.47 0.13
N SER A 107 11.03 -6.82 -0.28
CA SER A 107 11.45 -8.21 -0.47
C SER A 107 11.92 -8.85 0.83
N SER A 108 12.71 -8.14 1.65
CA SER A 108 13.20 -8.67 2.93
C SER A 108 12.32 -8.31 4.13
N GLY A 109 11.46 -7.30 4.00
CA GLY A 109 10.68 -6.76 5.10
C GLY A 109 11.53 -6.02 6.15
N GLN A 110 12.78 -5.68 5.85
CA GLN A 110 13.71 -5.02 6.76
C GLN A 110 13.87 -3.52 6.43
N TRP A 111 14.32 -2.74 7.42
CA TRP A 111 14.66 -1.33 7.19
C TRP A 111 15.77 -1.18 6.14
N GLY A 112 15.57 -0.22 5.22
CA GLY A 112 16.61 0.23 4.31
C GLY A 112 17.59 1.18 5.01
N GLN A 113 18.71 1.51 4.35
CA GLN A 113 19.69 2.42 4.93
C GLN A 113 19.07 3.79 5.26
N CYS A 114 19.05 4.12 6.55
CA CYS A 114 19.08 5.50 7.02
C CYS A 114 20.46 6.05 6.69
N LYS A 115 20.57 6.99 5.75
CA LYS A 115 21.78 7.80 5.69
C LYS A 115 21.78 8.67 6.95
N SER A 116 22.52 8.28 8.00
CA SER A 116 22.99 9.28 8.95
C SER A 116 23.85 10.23 8.13
N LYS A 117 23.43 11.49 8.05
CA LYS A 117 24.39 12.53 7.70
C LYS A 117 25.25 12.69 8.94
N ASP A 118 26.42 12.06 8.91
CA ASP A 118 27.55 12.51 9.72
C ASP A 118 27.96 13.92 9.24
#